data_AF-A0A1F6PLG2-F1
#
_entry.id   AF-A0A1F6PLG2-F1
#
_cell.length_a   1.000
_cell.length_b   1.000
_cell.length_c   1.000
_cell.angle_alpha   90.00
_cell.angle_beta   90.00
_cell.angle_gamma   90.00
#
_symmetry.space_group_name_H-M   'P 1'
#
loop_
_entity.id
_entity.type
_entity.pdbx_description
1 polymer ?
#
loop_
_entity_poly.entity_id
_entity_poly.type
_entity_poly.pdbx_seq_one_letter_code
_entity_poly.pdbx_strand_id
1 'polypeptide(L)'
;MTENFSKLDDCSEISEDLSAFIDGELAKEQLSKIYEHLLECRCCRQTYEEMKITQEAVKNYFKRSTEEFEIPEKSLKTKDNIIGKIIFIQKEKRIIYSAVALSFLAIISYFSISLINFNSPEKEVLHKVKFTKEKPVLTPLPQASKDFTKELKDKIIKKKTFSKPAL
;
A
#
# COMPACT_ATOMS: atom_id res chain seq x y z
N MET A 1 -3.85 3.16 -21.76
CA MET A 1 -2.76 2.15 -21.64
C MET A 1 -1.57 2.61 -22.47
N THR A 2 -0.95 3.74 -22.12
CA THR A 2 0.03 4.44 -22.98
C THR A 2 1.17 5.08 -22.18
N GLU A 3 1.52 4.53 -21.01
CA GLU A 3 2.59 5.12 -20.15
C GLU A 3 3.88 4.28 -20.10
N ASN A 4 4.00 3.19 -20.86
CA ASN A 4 5.13 2.26 -20.72
C ASN A 4 6.31 2.50 -21.68
N PHE A 5 6.16 3.29 -22.74
CA PHE A 5 7.20 3.38 -23.77
C PHE A 5 8.31 4.40 -23.44
N SER A 6 8.00 5.52 -22.78
CA SER A 6 9.01 6.50 -22.38
C SER A 6 9.99 5.96 -21.32
N LYS A 7 9.55 5.01 -20.49
CA LYS A 7 10.44 4.36 -19.50
C LYS A 7 11.48 3.43 -20.12
N LEU A 8 11.27 2.92 -21.33
CA LEU A 8 12.17 1.95 -21.95
C LEU A 8 13.44 2.60 -22.50
N ASP A 9 13.32 3.76 -23.14
CA ASP A 9 14.48 4.51 -23.66
C ASP A 9 15.37 4.97 -22.51
N ASP A 10 14.76 5.44 -21.41
CA ASP A 10 15.48 5.80 -20.18
C ASP A 10 16.19 4.59 -19.54
N CYS A 11 15.61 3.39 -19.61
CA CYS A 11 16.25 2.19 -19.04
C CYS A 11 17.54 1.82 -19.78
N SER A 12 17.58 1.99 -21.10
CA SER A 12 18.77 1.69 -21.90
C SER A 12 19.93 2.60 -21.51
N GLU A 13 19.68 3.91 -21.48
CA GLU A 13 20.69 4.92 -21.10
C GLU A 13 21.22 4.67 -19.68
N ILE A 14 20.31 4.41 -18.73
CA ILE A 14 20.69 4.13 -17.34
C ILE A 14 21.50 2.83 -17.25
N SER A 15 21.13 1.80 -18.01
CA SER A 15 21.83 0.51 -17.97
C SER A 15 23.28 0.58 -18.44
N GLU A 16 23.57 1.45 -19.41
CA GLU A 16 24.92 1.71 -19.90
C GLU A 16 25.75 2.42 -18.82
N ASP A 17 25.15 3.39 -18.13
CA ASP A 17 25.80 4.16 -17.07
C ASP A 17 25.92 3.42 -15.73
N LEU A 18 25.24 2.29 -15.52
CA LEU A 18 25.25 1.55 -14.25
C LEU A 18 26.65 1.09 -13.83
N SER A 19 27.50 0.73 -14.79
CA SER A 19 28.89 0.32 -14.51
C SER A 19 29.72 1.49 -13.97
N ALA A 20 29.74 2.61 -14.69
CA ALA A 20 30.39 3.85 -14.26
C ALA A 20 29.80 4.39 -12.94
N PHE A 21 28.50 4.18 -12.71
CA PHE A 21 27.84 4.51 -11.44
C PHE A 21 28.38 3.66 -10.28
N ILE A 22 28.60 2.36 -10.49
CA ILE A 22 29.15 1.44 -9.48
C ILE A 22 30.60 1.79 -9.15
N ASP A 23 31.39 2.17 -10.15
CA ASP A 23 32.80 2.56 -9.97
C ASP A 23 32.98 4.01 -9.47
N GLY A 24 31.89 4.80 -9.50
CA GLY A 24 31.87 6.18 -9.00
C GLY A 24 32.46 7.20 -9.97
N GLU A 25 32.47 6.89 -11.27
CA GLU A 25 33.09 7.71 -12.32
C GLU A 25 32.15 8.74 -12.95
N LEU A 26 30.88 8.78 -12.51
CA LEU A 26 29.87 9.68 -13.07
C LEU A 26 29.86 11.06 -12.42
N ALA A 27 29.45 12.06 -13.22
CA ALA A 27 29.21 13.42 -12.73
C ALA A 27 28.03 13.46 -11.76
N LYS A 28 28.04 14.44 -10.84
CA LYS A 28 27.02 14.57 -9.78
C LYS A 28 25.58 14.65 -10.31
N GLU A 29 25.39 15.27 -11.47
CA GLU A 29 24.10 15.40 -12.14
C GLU A 29 23.58 14.04 -12.64
N GLN A 30 24.46 13.24 -13.26
CA GLN A 30 24.14 11.89 -13.74
C GLN A 30 23.88 10.92 -12.57
N LEU A 31 24.65 11.05 -11.47
CA LEU A 31 24.39 10.28 -10.25
C LEU A 31 22.95 10.49 -9.76
N SER A 32 22.47 11.74 -9.72
CA SER A 32 21.10 12.04 -9.28
C SER A 32 20.05 11.40 -10.18
N LYS A 33 20.23 11.50 -11.50
CA LYS A 33 19.33 10.89 -12.50
C LYS A 33 19.25 9.37 -12.32
N ILE A 34 20.39 8.71 -12.15
CA ILE A 34 20.44 7.25 -11.92
C ILE A 34 19.82 6.87 -10.58
N TYR A 35 20.08 7.64 -9.52
CA TYR A 35 19.44 7.41 -8.23
C TYR A 35 17.92 7.48 -8.33
N GLU A 36 17.37 8.51 -8.95
CA GLU A 36 15.93 8.66 -9.15
C GLU A 36 15.36 7.50 -9.97
N HIS A 37 16.04 7.13 -11.07
CA HIS A 37 15.59 6.01 -11.90
C HIS A 37 15.60 4.67 -11.16
N LEU A 38 16.64 4.38 -10.36
CA LEU A 38 16.72 3.17 -9.55
C LEU A 38 15.60 3.08 -8.50
N LEU A 39 15.05 4.22 -8.06
CA LEU A 39 13.91 4.26 -7.13
C LEU A 39 12.59 3.86 -7.78
N GLU A 40 12.43 4.16 -9.07
CA GLU A 40 11.18 3.91 -9.79
C GLU A 40 11.20 2.65 -10.65
N CYS A 41 12.35 2.28 -11.17
CA CYS A 41 12.50 1.17 -12.10
C CYS A 41 13.04 -0.08 -11.40
N ARG A 42 12.18 -1.11 -11.32
CA ARG A 42 12.54 -2.40 -10.74
C ARG A 42 13.59 -3.14 -11.57
N CYS A 43 13.51 -3.05 -12.91
CA CYS A 43 14.42 -3.77 -13.81
C CYS A 43 15.86 -3.28 -13.63
N CYS A 44 16.08 -1.97 -13.75
CA CYS A 44 17.41 -1.36 -13.58
C CYS A 44 17.97 -1.58 -12.17
N ARG A 45 17.11 -1.61 -11.14
CA ARG A 45 17.53 -1.96 -9.78
C ARG A 45 18.04 -3.38 -9.67
N GLN A 46 17.36 -4.33 -10.29
CA GLN A 46 17.79 -5.72 -10.28
C GLN A 46 19.14 -5.87 -11.00
N THR A 47 19.31 -5.24 -12.16
CA THR A 47 20.58 -5.23 -12.90
C THR A 47 21.73 -4.64 -12.07
N TYR A 48 21.47 -3.52 -11.37
CA TYR A 48 22.43 -2.91 -10.46
C TYR A 48 22.85 -3.86 -9.32
N GLU A 49 21.89 -4.55 -8.69
CA GLU A 49 22.15 -5.51 -7.62
C GLU A 49 22.99 -6.69 -8.14
N GLU A 50 22.68 -7.23 -9.32
CA GLU A 50 23.43 -8.30 -9.97
C GLU A 50 24.89 -7.90 -10.24
N MET A 51 25.11 -6.71 -10.83
CA MET A 51 26.45 -6.18 -11.08
C MET A 51 27.25 -5.99 -9.78
N LYS A 52 26.60 -5.52 -8.72
CA LYS A 52 27.23 -5.34 -7.42
C LYS A 52 27.68 -6.65 -6.79
N ILE A 53 26.87 -7.71 -6.92
CA ILE A 53 27.25 -9.06 -6.45
C ILE A 53 28.50 -9.53 -7.19
N THR A 54 28.57 -9.32 -8.51
CA THR A 54 29.77 -9.67 -9.30
C THR A 54 31.00 -8.87 -8.85
N GLN A 55 30.86 -7.56 -8.66
CA GLN A 55 31.95 -6.70 -8.18
C GLN A 55 32.47 -7.16 -6.81
N GLU A 56 31.57 -7.52 -5.89
CA GLU A 56 31.90 -8.03 -4.57
C GLU A 56 32.59 -9.39 -4.64
N ALA A 57 32.10 -10.31 -5.48
CA ALA A 57 32.72 -11.62 -5.69
C ALA A 57 34.15 -11.49 -6.21
N VAL A 58 34.39 -10.62 -7.18
CA VAL A 58 35.73 -10.32 -7.72
C VAL A 58 36.62 -9.73 -6.64
N LYS A 59 36.13 -8.73 -5.90
CA LYS A 59 36.87 -8.11 -4.78
C LYS A 59 37.26 -9.13 -3.71
N ASN A 60 36.36 -10.05 -3.38
CA ASN A 60 36.61 -11.09 -2.39
C ASN A 60 37.59 -12.15 -2.90
N TYR A 61 37.55 -12.48 -4.19
CA TYR A 61 38.54 -13.36 -4.82
C TYR A 61 39.96 -12.77 -4.70
N PHE A 62 40.12 -11.49 -5.04
CA PHE A 62 41.42 -10.82 -4.92
C PHE A 62 41.90 -10.71 -3.48
N LYS A 63 41.02 -10.37 -2.53
CA LYS A 63 41.36 -10.37 -1.09
C LYS A 63 41.93 -11.70 -0.62
N ARG A 64 41.32 -12.82 -1.04
CA ARG A 64 41.77 -14.16 -0.67
C ARG A 64 43.13 -14.50 -1.28
N SER A 65 43.43 -14.00 -2.48
CA SER A 65 44.76 -14.18 -3.11
C SER A 65 45.85 -13.32 -2.48
N THR A 66 45.51 -12.18 -1.89
CA THR A 66 46.46 -11.26 -1.23
C THR A 66 46.79 -11.63 0.21
N GLU A 67 46.02 -12.49 0.87
CA GLU A 67 46.40 -13.00 2.20
C GLU A 67 47.64 -13.91 2.17
N GLU A 68 48.08 -14.35 0.98
CA GLU A 68 49.34 -15.08 0.78
C GLU A 68 50.53 -14.15 0.43
N PHE A 69 50.29 -12.84 0.24
CA PHE A 69 51.33 -11.84 -0.03
C PHE A 69 50.96 -10.49 0.60
N GLU A 70 51.44 -10.25 1.82
CA GLU A 70 51.15 -9.03 2.59
C GLU A 70 51.61 -7.76 1.86
N ILE A 71 50.66 -7.02 1.28
CA ILE A 71 50.83 -5.60 0.97
C ILE A 71 49.67 -4.85 1.65
N PRO A 72 49.94 -3.86 2.52
CA PRO A 72 48.91 -3.23 3.33
C PRO A 72 48.07 -2.28 2.48
N GLU A 73 46.95 -2.77 1.95
CA GLU A 73 45.96 -1.91 1.32
C GLU A 73 45.11 -1.19 2.37
N LYS A 74 45.29 0.14 2.42
CA LYS A 74 44.41 1.06 3.13
C LYS A 74 42.98 0.88 2.61
N SER A 75 42.15 0.24 3.44
CA SER A 75 40.72 0.07 3.22
C SER A 75 40.00 1.40 2.95
N LEU A 76 39.69 1.67 1.69
CA LEU A 76 38.61 2.56 1.30
C LEU A 76 37.30 1.91 1.75
N LYS A 77 36.77 2.39 2.88
CA LYS A 77 35.44 2.06 3.39
C LYS A 77 34.41 2.67 2.44
N THR A 78 34.04 1.94 1.40
CA THR A 78 32.97 2.34 0.49
C THR A 78 31.63 2.33 1.24
N LYS A 79 30.92 3.44 1.08
CA LYS A 79 29.82 3.90 1.90
C LYS A 79 28.51 3.30 1.39
N ASP A 80 28.38 1.99 1.47
CA ASP A 80 27.33 1.22 0.79
C ASP A 80 25.91 1.34 1.38
N ASN A 81 25.73 2.20 2.38
CA ASN A 81 24.46 2.40 3.08
C ASN A 81 23.50 3.39 2.41
N ILE A 82 23.81 3.92 1.22
CA ILE A 82 23.01 4.99 0.61
C ILE A 82 21.68 4.44 0.07
N ILE A 83 21.72 3.38 -0.75
CA ILE A 83 20.50 2.82 -1.36
C ILE A 83 19.62 2.12 -0.31
N GLY A 84 20.24 1.36 0.61
CA GLY A 84 19.53 0.72 1.72
C GLY A 84 18.79 1.73 2.62
N LYS A 85 19.40 2.89 2.90
CA LYS A 85 18.73 3.97 3.64
C LYS A 85 17.58 4.61 2.86
N ILE A 86 17.70 4.76 1.54
CA ILE A 86 16.65 5.40 0.75
C ILE A 86 15.44 4.47 0.54
N ILE A 87 15.66 3.16 0.38
CA ILE A 87 14.57 2.16 0.39
C ILE A 87 13.83 2.18 1.73
N PHE A 88 14.56 2.35 2.84
CA PHE A 88 13.95 2.52 4.16
C PHE A 88 13.11 3.80 4.26
N ILE A 89 13.61 4.93 3.73
CA ILE A 89 12.89 6.22 3.70
C ILE A 89 11.60 6.15 2.88
N GLN A 90 11.58 5.45 1.74
CA GLN A 90 10.34 5.31 0.95
C GLN A 90 9.26 4.50 1.69
N LYS A 91 9.64 3.49 2.48
CA LYS A 91 8.70 2.68 3.27
C LYS A 91 8.06 3.51 4.39
N GLU A 92 8.81 4.43 4.98
CA GLU A 92 8.34 5.33 6.04
C GLU A 92 7.34 6.38 5.52
N LYS A 93 7.58 6.97 4.33
CA LYS A 93 6.64 7.94 3.72
C LYS A 93 5.26 7.34 3.45
N ARG A 94 5.18 6.08 3.02
CA ARG A 94 3.89 5.41 2.76
C ARG A 94 3.05 5.24 4.03
N ILE A 95 3.70 5.01 5.18
CA ILE A 95 3.01 4.88 6.48
C ILE A 95 2.51 6.25 6.96
N ILE A 96 3.33 7.29 6.83
CA ILE A 96 2.96 8.65 7.25
C ILE A 96 1.77 9.18 6.43
N TYR A 97 1.79 9.04 5.10
CA TYR A 97 0.67 9.48 4.26
C TYR A 97 -0.64 8.75 4.58
N SER A 98 -0.58 7.46 4.91
CA SER A 98 -1.75 6.69 5.35
C SER A 98 -2.33 7.23 6.67
N ALA A 99 -1.47 7.49 7.65
CA ALA A 99 -1.89 8.05 8.94
C ALA A 99 -2.49 9.46 8.81
N VAL A 100 -1.89 10.31 7.98
CA VAL A 100 -2.40 11.67 7.71
C VAL A 100 -3.74 11.63 6.97
N ALA A 101 -3.91 10.75 5.99
CA ALA A 101 -5.20 10.61 5.29
C ALA A 101 -6.33 10.18 6.25
N LEU A 102 -6.06 9.25 7.17
CA LEU A 102 -7.03 8.80 8.17
C LEU A 102 -7.39 9.90 9.17
N SER A 103 -6.42 10.72 9.60
CA SER A 103 -6.71 11.84 10.50
C SER A 103 -7.56 12.92 9.81
N PHE A 104 -7.27 13.25 8.56
CA PHE A 104 -8.12 14.17 7.77
C PHE A 104 -9.55 13.64 7.63
N LEU A 105 -9.74 12.34 7.33
CA LEU A 105 -11.07 11.74 7.24
C LEU A 105 -11.82 11.77 8.59
N ALA A 106 -11.11 11.55 9.70
CA ALA A 106 -11.70 11.64 11.04
C ALA A 106 -12.16 13.07 11.36
N ILE A 107 -11.36 14.09 11.00
CA ILE A 107 -11.70 15.50 11.21
C ILE A 107 -12.93 15.89 10.38
N ILE A 108 -12.97 15.51 9.09
CA ILE A 108 -14.13 15.79 8.22
C ILE A 108 -15.40 15.10 8.74
N SER A 109 -15.27 13.86 9.19
CA SER A 109 -16.39 13.10 9.80
C SER A 109 -16.90 13.78 11.07
N TYR A 110 -16.00 14.19 11.96
CA TYR A 110 -16.34 14.91 13.19
C TYR A 110 -17.06 16.24 12.89
N PHE A 111 -16.55 17.01 11.94
CA PHE A 111 -17.13 18.29 11.56
C PHE A 111 -18.54 18.14 10.95
N SER A 112 -18.75 17.07 10.19
CA SER A 112 -20.06 16.74 9.61
C SER A 112 -21.11 16.45 10.70
N ILE A 113 -20.74 15.70 11.74
CA ILE A 113 -21.64 15.41 12.88
C ILE A 113 -21.91 16.69 13.69
N SER A 114 -20.88 17.51 13.92
CA SER A 114 -21.01 18.77 14.68
C SER A 114 -21.97 19.76 14.01
N LEU A 115 -21.91 19.87 12.67
CA LEU A 115 -22.83 20.72 11.89
C LEU A 115 -24.29 20.26 11.96
N ILE A 116 -24.55 18.95 11.99
CA ILE A 116 -25.93 18.43 12.12
C ILE A 116 -26.51 18.80 13.49
N ASN A 117 -25.72 18.70 14.56
CA ASN A 117 -26.15 19.11 15.90
C ASN A 117 -26.38 20.62 16.02
N PHE A 118 -25.60 21.44 15.32
CA PHE A 118 -25.76 22.91 15.34
C PHE A 118 -27.01 23.39 14.59
N ASN A 119 -27.44 22.66 13.56
CA ASN A 119 -28.63 22.95 12.77
C ASN A 119 -29.86 22.16 13.24
N SER A 120 -29.90 21.71 14.49
CA SER A 120 -31.14 21.23 15.10
C SER A 120 -31.85 22.44 15.74
N PRO A 121 -32.70 23.19 15.01
CA PRO A 121 -33.57 24.15 15.65
C PRO A 121 -34.45 23.35 16.60
N GLU A 122 -34.28 23.60 17.88
CA GLU A 122 -35.21 23.27 18.93
C GLU A 122 -36.59 23.84 18.56
N LYS A 123 -37.34 23.11 17.74
CA LYS A 123 -38.77 23.29 17.59
C LYS A 123 -39.41 22.40 18.64
N GLU A 124 -39.30 22.88 19.87
CA GLU A 124 -40.20 22.53 20.95
C GLU A 124 -41.60 23.08 20.59
N VAL A 125 -42.24 22.51 19.57
CA VAL A 125 -43.69 22.64 19.42
C VAL A 125 -44.26 21.48 20.20
N LEU A 126 -44.40 21.72 21.50
CA LEU A 126 -45.24 20.96 22.42
C LEU A 126 -46.67 20.96 21.86
N HIS A 127 -46.94 20.07 20.91
CA HIS A 127 -48.29 19.79 20.46
C HIS A 127 -48.97 19.08 21.64
N LYS A 128 -49.67 19.87 22.45
CA LYS A 128 -50.54 19.40 23.52
C LYS A 128 -51.67 18.63 22.86
N VAL A 129 -51.42 17.36 22.53
CA VAL A 129 -52.43 16.42 22.05
C VAL A 129 -53.39 16.23 23.22
N LYS A 130 -54.51 16.95 23.18
CA LYS A 130 -55.67 16.65 24.00
C LYS A 130 -56.14 15.27 23.58
N PHE A 131 -55.81 14.25 24.37
CA PHE A 131 -56.44 12.94 24.26
C PHE A 131 -57.92 13.11 24.60
N THR A 132 -58.76 13.32 23.58
CA THR A 132 -60.18 13.05 23.69
C THR A 132 -60.33 11.54 23.81
N LYS A 133 -61.02 11.14 24.89
CA LYS A 133 -61.24 9.76 25.32
C LYS A 133 -62.23 9.09 24.36
N GLU A 134 -61.81 8.81 23.14
CA GLU A 134 -62.57 7.96 22.23
C GLU A 134 -62.23 6.50 22.52
N LYS A 135 -63.29 5.70 22.65
CA LYS A 135 -63.20 4.27 22.96
C LYS A 135 -62.40 3.56 21.86
N PRO A 136 -61.44 2.68 22.21
CA PRO A 136 -60.71 1.92 21.21
C PRO A 136 -61.70 1.05 20.43
N VAL A 137 -61.85 1.33 19.14
CA VAL A 137 -62.49 0.41 18.20
C VAL A 137 -61.51 -0.73 18.01
N LEU A 138 -61.80 -1.86 18.66
CA LEU A 138 -61.10 -3.13 18.45
C LEU A 138 -61.33 -3.57 17.00
N THR A 139 -60.40 -3.25 16.11
CA THR A 139 -60.32 -3.93 14.82
C THR A 139 -59.88 -5.38 15.07
N PRO A 140 -60.62 -6.38 14.56
CA PRO A 140 -60.23 -7.77 14.69
C PRO A 140 -58.88 -7.99 13.99
N LEU A 141 -57.98 -8.65 14.72
CA LEU A 141 -56.67 -9.07 14.23
C LEU A 141 -56.82 -9.88 12.92
N PRO A 142 -56.07 -9.54 11.85
CA PRO A 142 -55.98 -10.41 10.68
C PRO A 142 -55.38 -11.76 11.12
N GLN A 143 -56.09 -12.84 10.80
CA GLN A 143 -55.67 -14.19 11.11
C GLN A 143 -54.34 -14.49 10.41
N ALA A 144 -53.35 -14.90 11.21
CA ALA A 144 -52.04 -15.32 10.75
C ALA A 144 -52.17 -16.46 9.73
N SER A 145 -51.90 -16.17 8.46
CA SER A 145 -51.81 -17.15 7.38
C SER A 145 -50.61 -18.08 7.66
N LYS A 146 -50.89 -19.38 7.77
CA LYS A 146 -49.94 -20.45 8.14
C LYS A 146 -49.00 -20.89 7.00
N ASP A 147 -48.94 -20.16 5.89
CA ASP A 147 -48.34 -20.67 4.65
C ASP A 147 -46.84 -20.43 4.48
N PHE A 148 -46.18 -19.70 5.40
CA PHE A 148 -44.77 -19.32 5.21
C PHE A 148 -43.74 -20.42 5.58
N THR A 149 -44.17 -21.55 6.16
CA THR A 149 -43.23 -22.58 6.66
C THR A 149 -42.82 -23.64 5.63
N LYS A 150 -43.41 -23.64 4.43
CA LYS A 150 -43.05 -24.63 3.38
C LYS A 150 -41.86 -24.21 2.52
N GLU A 151 -41.63 -22.92 2.29
CA GLU A 151 -40.56 -22.44 1.39
C GLU A 151 -39.15 -22.49 1.99
N LEU A 152 -39.01 -22.50 3.33
CA LEU A 152 -37.68 -22.48 3.96
C LEU A 152 -36.98 -23.85 4.01
N LYS A 153 -37.71 -24.98 3.86
CA LYS A 153 -37.09 -26.32 3.94
C LYS A 153 -36.37 -26.73 2.65
N ASP A 154 -36.82 -26.27 1.48
CA ASP A 154 -36.23 -26.69 0.20
C ASP A 154 -34.91 -25.99 -0.13
N LYS A 155 -34.63 -24.82 0.47
CA LYS A 155 -33.36 -24.10 0.27
C LYS A 155 -32.18 -24.65 1.09
N ILE A 156 -32.42 -25.42 2.15
CA ILE A 156 -31.34 -25.92 3.04
C ILE A 156 -30.69 -27.20 2.49
N ILE A 157 -31.40 -28.00 1.67
CA ILE A 157 -30.89 -29.30 1.19
C ILE A 157 -29.91 -29.16 0.01
N LYS A 158 -29.97 -28.08 -0.78
CA LYS A 158 -29.11 -27.92 -1.98
C LYS A 158 -27.68 -27.43 -1.74
N LYS A 159 -27.29 -27.06 -0.51
CA LYS A 159 -25.94 -26.50 -0.24
C LYS A 159 -24.90 -27.49 0.30
N LYS A 160 -25.20 -28.81 0.38
CA LYS A 160 -24.33 -29.79 1.06
C LYS A 160 -23.52 -30.72 0.14
N THR A 161 -23.39 -30.42 -1.14
CA THR A 161 -22.57 -31.21 -2.08
C THR A 161 -21.71 -30.29 -2.94
N PHE A 162 -20.43 -30.65 -3.11
CA PHE A 162 -19.26 -29.90 -3.62
C PHE A 162 -18.50 -29.16 -2.51
N SER A 163 -17.22 -29.44 -2.22
CA SER A 163 -16.12 -29.89 -3.09
C SER A 163 -15.07 -30.68 -2.31
N LYS A 164 -14.60 -31.79 -2.90
CA LYS A 164 -13.42 -32.57 -2.50
C LYS A 164 -12.24 -32.10 -3.38
N PRO A 165 -11.04 -31.79 -2.86
CA PRO A 165 -9.88 -31.49 -3.70
C PRO A 165 -9.19 -32.78 -4.17
N ALA A 166 -8.75 -32.81 -5.42
CA ALA A 166 -7.86 -33.83 -5.98
C ALA A 166 -6.40 -33.39 -5.87
N LEU A 167 -5.53 -34.40 -5.78
CA LEU A 167 -4.08 -34.39 -5.58
C LEU A 167 -3.29 -33.44 -6.50
#